data_AF-A0A2G3Q241-F1
#
_entry.id   AF-A0A2G3Q241-F1
#
_cell.length_a   1.000
_cell.length_b   1.000
_cell.length_c   1.000
_cell.angle_alpha   90.00
_cell.angle_beta   90.00
_cell.angle_gamma   90.00
#
_symmetry.space_group_name_H-M   'P 1'
#
loop_
_entity.id
_entity.type
_entity.pdbx_description
1 polymer ?
#
loop_
_entity_poly.entity_id
_entity_poly.type
_entity_poly.pdbx_seq_one_letter_code
_entity_poly.pdbx_strand_id
1 'polypeptide(L)'
;MTFDELKDAVYKAGVIGAGGAGFPTHIKLVKDMDYLVINGAECEPLIYTDYELMEHYGEAILKVIRQMLETLQIKKAVWGIKKKHQKLIDKLSAMTQLNANIEICALPNIYPAGDELTLIYHCTGRIVAKGKLPSSQKIIELNVETLLNIYKVLYEKQPVTEKYVMIGGAVEESLILKVPIGTPFRELIKQVKPLDSDYELLVGGPMMGSFGSKDDYVTKTTKAILLFPKESELYRIKQVIDWNSMKRVMSSCSQCQMCTDLCPRNKLGHQVEPHKLMNAFANGLLSQSGALKTALGCCGCNICSYFACHHDLMPSQFMMTVKQELLKNGIRPHEEPTDVKVGAKVHVPADRLLDKLSIRLYDKHARWIEEPLNVERVYLSCVAHVGKPAIPIVKVGEEVFKGKLVATASEDGISTNLHSSINGVVSSVTKQEIVIERGRLR
;
A
#
# COMPACT_ATOMS: atom_id res chain seq x y z
N MET A 1 -16.94 0.66 24.59
CA MET A 1 -15.65 -0.04 24.50
C MET A 1 -14.57 0.93 24.94
N THR A 2 -13.65 0.50 25.79
CA THR A 2 -12.52 1.31 26.24
C THR A 2 -11.39 1.33 25.20
N PHE A 3 -10.42 2.22 25.37
CA PHE A 3 -9.24 2.28 24.51
C PHE A 3 -8.44 0.98 24.51
N ASP A 4 -8.20 0.41 25.70
CA ASP A 4 -7.41 -0.80 25.82
C ASP A 4 -8.13 -2.00 25.21
N GLU A 5 -9.46 -2.09 25.37
CA GLU A 5 -10.29 -3.10 24.69
C GLU A 5 -10.21 -2.98 23.16
N LEU A 6 -10.30 -1.76 22.62
CA LEU A 6 -10.19 -1.54 21.17
C LEU A 6 -8.80 -1.96 20.66
N LYS A 7 -7.75 -1.50 21.34
CA LYS A 7 -6.36 -1.77 20.95
C LYS A 7 -6.04 -3.26 21.04
N ASP A 8 -6.46 -3.92 22.11
CA ASP A 8 -6.30 -5.36 22.32
C ASP A 8 -7.08 -6.18 21.29
N ALA A 9 -8.33 -5.80 20.98
CA ALA A 9 -9.11 -6.47 19.93
C ALA A 9 -8.41 -6.39 18.56
N VAL A 10 -7.91 -5.21 18.18
CA VAL A 10 -7.19 -4.98 16.92
C VAL A 10 -5.85 -5.74 16.89
N TYR A 11 -5.13 -5.80 18.03
CA TYR A 11 -3.91 -6.58 18.18
C TYR A 11 -4.17 -8.08 18.03
N LYS A 12 -5.09 -8.63 18.82
CA LYS A 12 -5.43 -10.05 18.84
C LYS A 12 -5.86 -10.54 17.47
N ALA A 13 -6.68 -9.75 16.76
CA ALA A 13 -7.16 -10.05 15.42
C ALA A 13 -6.10 -9.97 14.31
N GLY A 14 -4.90 -9.45 14.62
CA GLY A 14 -3.80 -9.35 13.68
C GLY A 14 -4.04 -8.34 12.55
N VAL A 15 -4.69 -7.20 12.87
CA VAL A 15 -4.97 -6.13 11.91
C VAL A 15 -3.69 -5.35 11.62
N ILE A 16 -3.38 -5.21 10.33
CA ILE A 16 -2.27 -4.40 9.83
C ILE A 16 -2.77 -3.35 8.83
N GLY A 17 -1.94 -2.36 8.53
CA GLY A 17 -2.19 -1.39 7.47
C GLY A 17 -2.25 -2.08 6.11
N ALA A 18 -3.46 -2.25 5.58
CA ALA A 18 -3.73 -3.04 4.37
C ALA A 18 -3.31 -2.35 3.06
N GLY A 19 -3.04 -1.04 3.09
CA GLY A 19 -2.69 -0.24 1.91
C GLY A 19 -1.20 0.01 1.69
N GLY A 20 -0.31 -0.60 2.48
CA GLY A 20 1.13 -0.36 2.38
C GLY A 20 1.96 -1.52 2.92
N ALA A 21 3.05 -1.23 3.63
CA ALA A 21 4.00 -2.23 4.10
C ALA A 21 3.48 -3.18 5.21
N GLY A 22 2.22 -3.07 5.62
CA GLY A 22 1.65 -3.94 6.65
C GLY A 22 2.09 -3.58 8.07
N PHE A 23 2.11 -2.28 8.42
CA PHE A 23 2.43 -1.84 9.78
C PHE A 23 1.32 -2.25 10.76
N PRO A 24 1.61 -2.80 11.96
CA PRO A 24 0.58 -3.23 12.89
C PRO A 24 -0.32 -2.08 13.35
N THR A 25 -1.63 -2.22 13.12
CA THR A 25 -2.58 -1.11 13.27
C THR A 25 -2.76 -0.71 14.73
N HIS A 26 -2.72 -1.67 15.66
CA HIS A 26 -2.84 -1.40 17.10
C HIS A 26 -1.77 -0.43 17.64
N ILE A 27 -0.58 -0.38 17.00
CA ILE A 27 0.49 0.57 17.36
C ILE A 27 0.13 2.00 16.90
N LYS A 28 -0.58 2.14 15.79
CA LYS A 28 -1.06 3.44 15.29
C LYS A 28 -2.19 4.03 16.15
N LEU A 29 -2.87 3.22 16.98
CA LEU A 29 -3.98 3.68 17.80
C LEU A 29 -3.48 4.40 19.05
N VAL A 30 -3.68 5.72 19.09
CA VAL A 30 -3.26 6.63 20.17
C VAL A 30 -4.44 7.55 20.53
N LYS A 31 -4.58 7.89 21.82
CA LYS A 31 -5.58 8.85 22.30
C LYS A 31 -5.21 10.29 22.01
N ASP A 32 -6.18 11.19 22.14
CA ASP A 32 -5.99 12.65 22.16
C ASP A 32 -5.33 13.22 20.89
N MET A 33 -5.69 12.64 19.74
CA MET A 33 -5.22 13.07 18.43
C MET A 33 -6.15 14.16 17.85
N ASP A 34 -5.62 15.01 16.99
CA ASP A 34 -6.43 16.04 16.36
C ASP A 34 -7.18 15.48 15.14
N TYR A 35 -6.53 14.61 14.36
CA TYR A 35 -7.08 14.09 13.11
C TYR A 35 -7.00 12.57 12.99
N LEU A 36 -8.08 11.98 12.49
CA LEU A 36 -8.09 10.68 11.82
C LEU A 36 -8.19 10.91 10.31
N VAL A 37 -7.12 10.67 9.57
CA VAL A 37 -7.08 10.76 8.12
C VAL A 37 -7.37 9.39 7.52
N ILE A 38 -8.44 9.30 6.72
CA ILE A 38 -8.82 8.07 6.03
C ILE A 38 -8.31 8.13 4.60
N ASN A 39 -7.44 7.19 4.25
CA ASN A 39 -6.89 7.06 2.91
C ASN A 39 -7.83 6.20 2.03
N GLY A 40 -8.74 6.88 1.34
CA GLY A 40 -9.55 6.33 0.24
C GLY A 40 -9.00 6.69 -1.14
N ALA A 41 -7.77 7.19 -1.22
CA ALA A 41 -7.19 7.72 -2.45
C ALA A 41 -6.23 6.70 -3.09
N GLU A 42 -6.77 5.60 -3.62
CA GLU A 42 -5.96 4.65 -4.38
C GLU A 42 -5.26 5.35 -5.54
N CYS A 43 -3.94 5.28 -5.56
CA CYS A 43 -3.10 6.03 -6.48
C CYS A 43 -2.43 5.15 -7.52
N GLU A 44 -2.26 3.87 -7.24
CA GLU A 44 -1.73 2.95 -8.23
C GLU A 44 -2.69 2.89 -9.44
N PRO A 45 -2.20 3.14 -10.66
CA PRO A 45 -3.05 3.05 -11.85
C PRO A 45 -3.66 1.66 -11.99
N LEU A 46 -4.85 1.59 -12.60
CA LEU A 46 -5.62 0.34 -12.79
C LEU A 46 -6.15 -0.33 -11.52
N ILE A 47 -5.87 0.17 -10.30
CA ILE A 47 -6.39 -0.44 -9.07
C ILE A 47 -7.66 0.28 -8.61
N TYR A 48 -8.73 -0.48 -8.39
CA TYR A 48 -10.05 0.01 -7.98
C TYR A 48 -10.52 -0.51 -6.61
N THR A 49 -9.72 -1.35 -5.94
CA THR A 49 -10.09 -2.05 -4.70
C THR A 49 -10.62 -1.11 -3.62
N ASP A 50 -9.89 -0.03 -3.29
CA ASP A 50 -10.32 0.91 -2.25
C ASP A 50 -11.59 1.67 -2.63
N TYR A 51 -11.78 1.98 -3.93
CA TYR A 51 -13.00 2.62 -4.42
C TYR A 51 -14.21 1.70 -4.21
N GLU A 52 -14.11 0.44 -4.64
CA GLU A 52 -15.21 -0.51 -4.45
C GLU A 52 -15.50 -0.81 -2.98
N LEU A 53 -14.46 -0.89 -2.15
CA LEU A 53 -14.64 -1.06 -0.71
C LEU A 53 -15.46 0.08 -0.10
N MET A 54 -15.23 1.32 -0.53
CA MET A 54 -16.04 2.46 -0.09
C MET A 54 -17.45 2.43 -0.66
N GLU A 55 -17.60 2.00 -1.92
CA GLU A 55 -18.91 1.89 -2.57
C GLU A 55 -19.79 0.85 -1.86
N HIS A 56 -19.24 -0.33 -1.54
CA HIS A 56 -19.97 -1.43 -0.92
C HIS A 56 -20.03 -1.37 0.62
N TYR A 57 -18.98 -0.88 1.29
CA TYR A 57 -18.85 -0.90 2.76
C TYR A 57 -18.74 0.48 3.40
N GLY A 58 -19.08 1.56 2.70
CA GLY A 58 -19.00 2.93 3.21
C GLY A 58 -19.68 3.10 4.58
N GLU A 59 -20.86 2.51 4.78
CA GLU A 59 -21.59 2.57 6.06
C GLU A 59 -20.86 1.84 7.20
N ALA A 60 -20.34 0.64 6.94
CA ALA A 60 -19.56 -0.13 7.91
C ALA A 60 -18.29 0.63 8.33
N ILE A 61 -17.60 1.23 7.36
CA ILE A 61 -16.41 2.05 7.60
C ILE A 61 -16.77 3.29 8.42
N LEU A 62 -17.87 3.99 8.10
CA LEU A 62 -18.35 5.14 8.87
C LEU A 62 -18.67 4.79 10.32
N LYS A 63 -19.26 3.63 10.56
CA LYS A 63 -19.55 3.14 11.91
C LYS A 63 -18.28 2.99 12.74
N VAL A 64 -17.20 2.47 12.15
CA VAL A 64 -15.89 2.38 12.81
C VAL A 64 -15.28 3.75 13.04
N ILE A 65 -15.34 4.65 12.04
CA ILE A 65 -14.81 6.01 12.19
C ILE A 65 -15.45 6.69 13.40
N ARG A 66 -16.79 6.64 13.53
CA ARG A 66 -17.50 7.20 14.69
C ARG A 66 -17.04 6.60 16.01
N GLN A 67 -16.98 5.27 16.10
CA GLN A 67 -16.49 4.57 17.30
C GLN A 67 -15.05 4.99 17.65
N MET A 68 -14.18 5.13 16.65
CA MET A 68 -12.79 5.53 16.87
C MET A 68 -12.68 6.97 17.34
N LEU A 69 -13.45 7.92 16.76
CA LEU A 69 -13.46 9.31 17.22
C LEU A 69 -13.79 9.41 18.71
N GLU A 70 -14.81 8.69 19.17
CA GLU A 70 -15.22 8.64 20.57
C GLU A 70 -14.17 7.95 21.45
N THR A 71 -13.77 6.73 21.09
CA THR A 71 -12.90 5.87 21.93
C THR A 71 -11.49 6.43 22.08
N LEU A 72 -10.97 7.04 21.00
CA LEU A 72 -9.64 7.60 20.94
C LEU A 72 -9.61 9.11 21.23
N GLN A 73 -10.78 9.73 21.49
CA GLN A 73 -10.90 11.17 21.75
C GLN A 73 -10.30 12.02 20.62
N ILE A 74 -10.58 11.64 19.37
CA ILE A 74 -10.08 12.33 18.18
C ILE A 74 -11.06 13.44 17.81
N LYS A 75 -10.53 14.63 17.55
CA LYS A 75 -11.36 15.82 17.30
C LYS A 75 -12.10 15.75 15.96
N LYS A 76 -11.43 15.28 14.90
CA LYS A 76 -11.97 15.32 13.54
C LYS A 76 -11.49 14.14 12.69
N ALA A 77 -12.37 13.59 11.86
CA ALA A 77 -12.03 12.65 10.81
C ALA A 77 -12.10 13.34 9.44
N VAL A 78 -11.10 13.09 8.59
CA VAL A 78 -11.02 13.64 7.24
C VAL A 78 -10.82 12.49 6.25
N TRP A 79 -11.80 12.28 5.38
CA TRP A 79 -11.78 11.19 4.41
C TRP A 79 -11.28 11.69 3.06
N GLY A 80 -10.05 11.33 2.70
CA GLY A 80 -9.46 11.69 1.42
C GLY A 80 -9.96 10.80 0.28
N ILE A 81 -10.64 11.41 -0.69
CA ILE A 81 -11.20 10.71 -1.87
C ILE A 81 -10.87 11.53 -3.11
N LYS A 82 -10.47 10.88 -4.22
CA LYS A 82 -10.19 11.61 -5.47
C LYS A 82 -11.46 12.28 -6.00
N LYS A 83 -11.35 13.56 -6.35
CA LYS A 83 -12.44 14.41 -6.87
C LYS A 83 -13.13 13.84 -8.11
N LYS A 84 -12.47 13.00 -8.90
CA LYS A 84 -13.09 12.34 -10.07
C LYS A 84 -14.24 11.39 -9.67
N HIS A 85 -14.27 10.91 -8.44
CA HIS A 85 -15.28 9.99 -7.92
C HIS A 85 -16.46 10.73 -7.29
N GLN A 86 -17.05 11.68 -8.02
CA GLN A 86 -18.09 12.57 -7.49
C GLN A 86 -19.30 11.78 -6.95
N LYS A 87 -19.74 10.73 -7.64
CA LYS A 87 -20.85 9.87 -7.20
C LYS A 87 -20.61 9.26 -5.81
N LEU A 88 -19.40 8.74 -5.58
CA LEU A 88 -19.01 8.16 -4.30
C LEU A 88 -18.93 9.26 -3.21
N ILE A 89 -18.37 10.42 -3.55
CA ILE A 89 -18.31 11.58 -2.64
C ILE A 89 -19.72 12.00 -2.24
N ASP A 90 -20.67 12.10 -3.16
CA ASP A 90 -22.05 12.50 -2.88
C ASP A 90 -22.73 11.48 -1.97
N LYS A 91 -22.57 10.18 -2.27
CA LYS A 91 -23.09 9.07 -1.47
C LYS A 91 -22.58 9.11 -0.03
N LEU A 92 -21.27 9.22 0.15
CA LEU A 92 -20.66 9.24 1.48
C LEU A 92 -20.95 10.56 2.21
N SER A 93 -21.00 11.69 1.49
CA SER A 93 -21.34 13.00 2.06
C SER A 93 -22.73 12.97 2.67
N ALA A 94 -23.70 12.36 2.00
CA ALA A 94 -25.06 12.20 2.52
C ALA A 94 -25.08 11.41 3.86
N MET A 95 -24.19 10.42 4.01
CA MET A 95 -24.07 9.63 5.24
C MET A 95 -23.30 10.37 6.37
N THR A 96 -22.39 11.28 6.02
CA THR A 96 -21.59 12.05 6.99
C THR A 96 -22.26 13.33 7.45
N GLN A 97 -23.25 13.86 6.72
CA GLN A 97 -23.94 15.13 7.04
C GLN A 97 -24.49 15.22 8.47
N LEU A 98 -24.81 14.08 9.08
CA LEU A 98 -25.31 14.01 10.46
C LEU A 98 -24.20 14.09 11.53
N ASN A 99 -22.92 14.16 11.15
CA ASN A 99 -21.80 14.20 12.08
C ASN A 99 -20.81 15.31 11.71
N ALA A 100 -20.85 16.41 12.49
CA ALA A 100 -20.03 17.59 12.25
C ALA A 100 -18.50 17.33 12.32
N ASN A 101 -18.08 16.22 12.91
CA ASN A 101 -16.66 15.88 13.09
C ASN A 101 -16.11 14.99 11.97
N ILE A 102 -16.90 14.67 10.94
CA ILE A 102 -16.46 13.85 9.80
C ILE A 102 -16.64 14.66 8.52
N GLU A 103 -15.57 14.85 7.75
CA GLU A 103 -15.63 15.55 6.46
C GLU A 103 -14.97 14.74 5.35
N ILE A 104 -15.36 15.03 4.10
CA ILE A 104 -14.72 14.49 2.91
C ILE A 104 -13.79 15.54 2.32
N CYS A 105 -12.52 15.16 2.13
CA CYS A 105 -11.52 15.95 1.43
C CYS A 105 -11.44 15.48 -0.02
N ALA A 106 -11.98 16.28 -0.95
CA ALA A 106 -11.91 16.00 -2.38
C ALA A 106 -10.50 16.29 -2.93
N LEU A 107 -9.71 15.24 -3.14
CA LEU A 107 -8.33 15.32 -3.58
C LEU A 107 -8.21 15.54 -5.09
N PRO A 108 -7.19 16.26 -5.57
CA PRO A 108 -6.93 16.40 -7.01
C PRO A 108 -6.65 15.04 -7.68
N ASN A 109 -6.99 14.90 -8.96
CA ASN A 109 -6.72 13.69 -9.76
C ASN A 109 -5.26 13.63 -10.24
N ILE A 110 -4.33 13.60 -9.28
CA ILE A 110 -2.89 13.56 -9.51
C ILE A 110 -2.27 12.32 -8.88
N TYR A 111 -1.11 11.93 -9.39
CA TYR A 111 -0.30 10.88 -8.80
C TYR A 111 0.95 11.47 -8.09
N PRO A 112 1.32 10.98 -6.89
CA PRO A 112 0.51 10.20 -5.93
C PRO A 112 -0.24 11.12 -4.95
N ALA A 113 -1.56 11.27 -5.10
CA ALA A 113 -2.38 11.98 -4.10
C ALA A 113 -2.53 11.23 -2.76
N GLY A 114 -2.39 9.91 -2.78
CA GLY A 114 -2.58 8.98 -1.65
C GLY A 114 -1.27 8.55 -0.98
N ASP A 115 -0.13 9.13 -1.39
CA ASP A 115 1.10 9.04 -0.61
C ASP A 115 0.87 9.64 0.78
N GLU A 116 1.26 8.93 1.85
CA GLU A 116 0.90 9.24 3.25
C GLU A 116 1.08 10.72 3.62
N LEU A 117 2.26 11.30 3.33
CA LEU A 117 2.53 12.70 3.70
C LEU A 117 1.82 13.70 2.79
N THR A 118 1.65 13.34 1.51
CA THR A 118 0.90 14.16 0.54
C THR A 118 -0.58 14.22 0.94
N LEU A 119 -1.17 13.08 1.28
CA LEU A 119 -2.54 12.96 1.76
C LEU A 119 -2.75 13.75 3.06
N ILE A 120 -1.87 13.55 4.06
CA ILE A 120 -1.94 14.27 5.34
C ILE A 120 -1.93 15.78 5.10
N TYR A 121 -1.03 16.27 4.25
CA TYR A 121 -0.95 17.70 3.94
C TYR A 121 -2.24 18.19 3.28
N HIS A 122 -2.78 17.49 2.27
CA HIS A 122 -4.02 17.90 1.62
C HIS A 122 -5.23 17.89 2.56
N CYS A 123 -5.29 16.92 3.49
CA CYS A 123 -6.42 16.78 4.41
C CYS A 123 -6.33 17.71 5.63
N THR A 124 -5.12 18.06 6.10
CA THR A 124 -4.94 18.73 7.40
C THR A 124 -4.11 20.01 7.35
N GLY A 125 -3.39 20.26 6.24
CA GLY A 125 -2.40 21.32 6.13
C GLY A 125 -1.11 21.08 6.92
N ARG A 126 -1.00 19.97 7.67
CA ARG A 126 0.17 19.65 8.49
C ARG A 126 1.26 18.95 7.67
N ILE A 127 2.50 19.15 8.08
CA ILE A 127 3.66 18.51 7.47
C ILE A 127 4.34 17.64 8.52
N VAL A 128 4.57 16.38 8.19
CA VAL A 128 5.28 15.43 9.05
C VAL A 128 6.73 15.40 8.63
N ALA A 129 7.65 15.70 9.55
CA ALA A 129 9.08 15.71 9.26
C ALA A 129 9.60 14.35 8.79
N LYS A 130 10.72 14.37 8.08
CA LYS A 130 11.34 13.18 7.47
C LYS A 130 11.73 12.20 8.59
N GLY A 131 11.23 10.96 8.52
CA GLY A 131 11.52 9.94 9.53
C GLY A 131 10.66 10.00 10.79
N LYS A 132 9.77 10.98 10.93
CA LYS A 132 8.79 11.03 12.00
C LYS A 132 7.50 10.32 11.59
N LEU A 133 6.78 9.80 12.58
CA LEU A 133 5.46 9.22 12.39
C LEU A 133 4.38 10.32 12.39
N PRO A 134 3.24 10.11 11.72
CA PRO A 134 2.11 11.05 11.75
C PRO A 134 1.63 11.43 13.16
N SER A 135 1.78 10.52 14.13
CA SER A 135 1.43 10.76 15.54
C SER A 135 2.21 11.92 16.16
N SER A 136 3.41 12.24 15.67
CA SER A 136 4.18 13.42 16.09
C SER A 136 3.47 14.74 15.78
N GLN A 137 2.57 14.73 14.80
CA GLN A 137 1.71 15.83 14.42
C GLN A 137 0.27 15.62 14.89
N LYS A 138 0.02 14.73 15.88
CA LYS A 138 -1.30 14.36 16.39
C LYS A 138 -2.28 13.85 15.31
N ILE A 139 -1.77 13.02 14.40
CA ILE A 139 -2.55 12.46 13.28
C ILE A 139 -2.45 10.94 13.30
N ILE A 140 -3.58 10.28 13.09
CA ILE A 140 -3.66 8.86 12.74
C ILE A 140 -4.07 8.76 11.27
N GLU A 141 -3.29 8.05 10.45
CA GLU A 141 -3.64 7.72 9.07
C GLU A 141 -3.95 6.23 8.97
N LEU A 142 -5.10 5.90 8.36
CA LEU A 142 -5.54 4.54 8.09
C LEU A 142 -6.16 4.41 6.69
N ASN A 143 -5.83 3.32 6.01
CA ASN A 143 -6.47 2.93 4.76
C ASN A 143 -7.90 2.39 5.00
N VAL A 144 -8.77 2.54 4.00
CA VAL A 144 -10.19 2.12 4.06
C VAL A 144 -10.37 0.64 4.39
N GLU A 145 -9.56 -0.25 3.82
CA GLU A 145 -9.65 -1.68 4.11
C GLU A 145 -9.18 -2.00 5.54
N THR A 146 -8.27 -1.19 6.08
CA THR A 146 -7.86 -1.33 7.48
C THR A 146 -9.02 -1.01 8.42
N LEU A 147 -9.81 0.01 8.11
CA LEU A 147 -11.03 0.34 8.86
C LEU A 147 -12.10 -0.75 8.70
N LEU A 148 -12.26 -1.33 7.51
CA LEU A 148 -13.15 -2.48 7.30
C LEU A 148 -12.70 -3.69 8.11
N ASN A 149 -11.40 -3.96 8.21
CA ASN A 149 -10.89 -5.03 9.07
C ASN A 149 -11.18 -4.75 10.55
N ILE A 150 -11.07 -3.50 11.01
CA ILE A 150 -11.50 -3.12 12.36
C ILE A 150 -13.01 -3.34 12.53
N TYR A 151 -13.83 -3.02 11.52
CA TYR A 151 -15.27 -3.27 11.56
C TYR A 151 -15.58 -4.76 11.81
N LYS A 152 -14.97 -5.65 11.01
CA LYS A 152 -15.15 -7.11 11.15
C LYS A 152 -14.76 -7.60 12.54
N VAL A 153 -13.67 -7.07 13.11
CA VAL A 153 -13.23 -7.42 14.46
C VAL A 153 -14.23 -6.97 15.52
N LEU A 154 -14.69 -5.72 15.44
CA LEU A 154 -15.54 -5.14 16.48
C LEU A 154 -16.99 -5.65 16.42
N TYR A 155 -17.55 -5.77 15.22
CA TYR A 155 -18.96 -6.02 15.00
C TYR A 155 -19.27 -7.45 14.56
N GLU A 156 -18.38 -8.09 13.80
CA GLU A 156 -18.57 -9.47 13.33
C GLU A 156 -17.80 -10.51 14.16
N LYS A 157 -16.92 -10.05 15.06
CA LYS A 157 -16.03 -10.88 15.89
C LYS A 157 -15.11 -11.78 15.06
N GLN A 158 -14.70 -11.32 13.88
CA GLN A 158 -13.83 -12.05 12.97
C GLN A 158 -12.43 -11.43 12.93
N PRO A 159 -11.36 -12.23 13.10
CA PRO A 159 -10.00 -11.76 12.87
C PRO A 159 -9.72 -11.62 11.37
N VAL A 160 -8.56 -11.07 11.01
CA VAL A 160 -8.19 -10.87 9.60
C VAL A 160 -7.83 -12.20 8.95
N THR A 161 -8.80 -12.77 8.23
CA THR A 161 -8.68 -14.06 7.51
C THR A 161 -8.82 -13.93 5.99
N GLU A 162 -9.29 -12.78 5.52
CA GLU A 162 -9.65 -12.55 4.12
C GLU A 162 -9.02 -11.26 3.60
N LYS A 163 -8.92 -11.15 2.29
CA LYS A 163 -8.42 -10.00 1.56
C LYS A 163 -9.30 -9.72 0.35
N TYR A 164 -9.46 -8.44 -0.01
CA TYR A 164 -10.01 -8.07 -1.31
C TYR A 164 -8.85 -7.81 -2.26
N VAL A 165 -8.78 -8.58 -3.35
CA VAL A 165 -7.69 -8.52 -4.32
C VAL A 165 -8.26 -8.27 -5.70
N MET A 166 -7.76 -7.21 -6.34
CA MET A 166 -8.06 -6.97 -7.75
C MET A 166 -7.20 -7.89 -8.63
N ILE A 167 -7.82 -8.58 -9.57
CA ILE A 167 -7.13 -9.22 -10.70
C ILE A 167 -7.54 -8.53 -11.99
N GLY A 168 -6.56 -8.03 -12.75
CA GLY A 168 -6.83 -7.19 -13.92
C GLY A 168 -5.67 -7.09 -14.90
N GLY A 169 -5.62 -6.01 -15.68
CA GLY A 169 -4.62 -5.80 -16.73
C GLY A 169 -5.11 -6.30 -18.09
N ALA A 170 -4.27 -7.04 -18.80
CA ALA A 170 -4.56 -7.66 -20.09
C ALA A 170 -5.46 -8.90 -19.95
N VAL A 171 -6.69 -8.68 -19.48
CA VAL A 171 -7.74 -9.68 -19.31
C VAL A 171 -9.04 -9.20 -19.96
N GLU A 172 -9.94 -10.13 -20.31
CA GLU A 172 -11.25 -9.79 -20.89
C GLU A 172 -12.07 -8.91 -19.94
N GLU A 173 -12.16 -9.30 -18.67
CA GLU A 173 -12.84 -8.59 -17.59
C GLU A 173 -11.95 -8.58 -16.33
N SER A 174 -11.77 -7.41 -15.72
CA SER A 174 -11.08 -7.28 -14.43
C SER A 174 -12.05 -7.55 -13.28
N LEU A 175 -11.58 -8.20 -12.23
CA LEU A 175 -12.39 -8.60 -11.08
C LEU A 175 -11.79 -8.09 -9.78
N ILE A 176 -12.63 -7.79 -8.79
CA ILE A 176 -12.21 -7.67 -7.40
C ILE A 176 -12.80 -8.85 -6.64
N LEU A 177 -11.91 -9.70 -6.12
CA LEU A 177 -12.26 -10.96 -5.49
C LEU A 177 -12.06 -10.87 -3.99
N LYS A 178 -13.05 -11.32 -3.22
CA LYS A 178 -12.87 -11.65 -1.80
C LYS A 178 -12.21 -13.02 -1.70
N VAL A 179 -11.02 -13.09 -1.12
CA VAL A 179 -10.23 -14.35 -1.06
C VAL A 179 -9.70 -14.61 0.34
N PRO A 180 -9.58 -15.89 0.76
CA PRO A 180 -8.80 -16.25 1.93
C PRO A 180 -7.36 -15.74 1.83
N ILE A 181 -6.79 -15.26 2.94
CA ILE A 181 -5.35 -14.95 2.97
C ILE A 181 -4.56 -16.24 2.74
N GLY A 182 -3.51 -16.16 1.93
CA GLY A 182 -2.70 -17.29 1.51
C GLY A 182 -3.19 -18.00 0.27
N THR A 183 -4.27 -17.54 -0.36
CA THR A 183 -4.69 -18.09 -1.65
C THR A 183 -3.57 -17.93 -2.70
N PRO A 184 -3.17 -19.01 -3.40
CA PRO A 184 -2.20 -18.95 -4.49
C PRO A 184 -2.68 -18.06 -5.63
N PHE A 185 -1.76 -17.32 -6.26
CA PHE A 185 -2.11 -16.46 -7.40
C PHE A 185 -2.69 -17.25 -8.58
N ARG A 186 -2.28 -18.51 -8.76
CA ARG A 186 -2.89 -19.43 -9.74
C ARG A 186 -4.41 -19.56 -9.57
N GLU A 187 -4.94 -19.54 -8.35
CA GLU A 187 -6.39 -19.64 -8.12
C GLU A 187 -7.14 -18.37 -8.54
N LEU A 188 -6.52 -17.20 -8.37
CA LEU A 188 -7.06 -15.92 -8.84
C LEU A 188 -7.05 -15.87 -10.37
N ILE A 189 -5.95 -16.31 -11.00
CA ILE A 189 -5.81 -16.33 -12.47
C ILE A 189 -6.88 -17.19 -13.13
N LYS A 190 -7.29 -18.30 -12.52
CA LYS A 190 -8.40 -19.14 -13.03
C LYS A 190 -9.74 -18.41 -13.10
N GLN A 191 -9.92 -17.31 -12.36
CA GLN A 191 -11.16 -16.53 -12.36
C GLN A 191 -11.27 -15.56 -13.55
N VAL A 192 -10.17 -15.34 -14.28
CA VAL A 192 -10.13 -14.41 -15.41
C VAL A 192 -9.63 -15.10 -16.67
N LYS A 193 -9.93 -14.51 -17.82
CA LYS A 193 -9.38 -14.94 -19.11
C LYS A 193 -8.33 -13.93 -19.59
N PRO A 194 -7.03 -14.28 -19.55
CA PRO A 194 -5.98 -13.47 -20.13
C PRO A 194 -6.21 -13.24 -21.63
N LEU A 195 -5.90 -12.03 -22.11
CA LEU A 195 -5.96 -11.69 -23.53
C LEU A 195 -4.81 -12.34 -24.32
N ASP A 196 -3.67 -12.53 -23.66
CA ASP A 196 -2.47 -13.17 -24.20
C ASP A 196 -2.10 -14.39 -23.35
N SER A 197 -1.54 -15.42 -23.98
CA SER A 197 -1.06 -16.62 -23.27
C SER A 197 0.31 -16.40 -22.60
N ASP A 198 1.14 -15.52 -23.17
CA ASP A 198 2.46 -15.15 -22.65
C ASP A 198 2.40 -13.81 -21.89
N TYR A 199 2.17 -13.92 -20.60
CA TYR A 199 2.04 -12.78 -19.69
C TYR A 199 2.88 -12.97 -18.43
N GLU A 200 3.17 -11.84 -17.81
CA GLU A 200 3.85 -11.70 -16.53
C GLU A 200 2.90 -11.10 -15.49
N LEU A 201 3.12 -11.47 -14.22
CA LEU A 201 2.29 -11.02 -13.11
C LEU A 201 2.92 -9.83 -12.41
N LEU A 202 2.29 -8.67 -12.50
CA LEU A 202 2.64 -7.52 -11.70
C LEU A 202 1.87 -7.55 -10.38
N VAL A 203 2.58 -7.73 -9.26
CA VAL A 203 2.00 -7.73 -7.91
C VAL A 203 2.01 -6.30 -7.38
N GLY A 204 0.84 -5.80 -6.98
CA GLY A 204 0.62 -4.39 -6.67
C GLY A 204 0.23 -3.62 -7.93
N GLY A 205 0.70 -2.38 -8.05
CA GLY A 205 0.31 -1.48 -9.14
C GLY A 205 1.44 -1.14 -10.12
N PRO A 206 1.11 -0.54 -11.28
CA PRO A 206 2.08 -0.17 -12.32
C PRO A 206 3.28 0.65 -11.81
N MET A 207 3.06 1.55 -10.86
CA MET A 207 4.11 2.44 -10.38
C MET A 207 5.00 1.73 -9.37
N MET A 208 4.48 1.31 -8.22
CA MET A 208 5.29 0.78 -7.12
C MET A 208 5.38 -0.75 -7.06
N GLY A 209 4.54 -1.47 -7.80
CA GLY A 209 4.52 -2.94 -7.83
C GLY A 209 5.75 -3.55 -8.51
N SER A 210 5.90 -4.86 -8.33
CA SER A 210 7.00 -5.67 -8.87
C SER A 210 6.47 -6.92 -9.55
N PHE A 211 7.20 -7.43 -10.54
CA PHE A 211 6.86 -8.71 -11.15
C PHE A 211 7.08 -9.85 -10.16
N GLY A 212 6.13 -10.78 -10.10
CA GLY A 212 6.12 -11.93 -9.20
C GLY A 212 5.82 -13.23 -9.95
N SER A 213 5.82 -14.34 -9.21
CA SER A 213 5.56 -15.67 -9.74
C SER A 213 4.09 -16.06 -9.62
N LYS A 214 3.63 -16.97 -10.49
CA LYS A 214 2.32 -17.62 -10.35
C LYS A 214 2.23 -18.43 -9.06
N ASP A 215 3.37 -18.89 -8.54
CA ASP A 215 3.46 -19.69 -7.31
C ASP A 215 3.44 -18.85 -6.03
N ASP A 216 3.49 -17.53 -6.16
CA ASP A 216 3.26 -16.62 -5.02
C ASP A 216 1.79 -16.66 -4.59
N TYR A 217 1.50 -16.05 -3.45
CA TYR A 217 0.19 -16.11 -2.81
C TYR A 217 -0.21 -14.78 -2.16
N VAL A 218 -1.51 -14.64 -1.93
CA VAL A 218 -2.12 -13.45 -1.35
C VAL A 218 -1.69 -13.29 0.10
N THR A 219 -1.13 -12.12 0.43
CA THR A 219 -0.84 -11.72 1.82
C THR A 219 -1.80 -10.63 2.27
N LYS A 220 -1.71 -10.22 3.54
CA LYS A 220 -2.52 -9.12 4.10
C LYS A 220 -2.29 -7.77 3.38
N THR A 221 -1.18 -7.62 2.67
CA THR A 221 -0.81 -6.40 1.93
C THR A 221 -1.06 -6.50 0.43
N THR A 222 -1.43 -7.67 -0.10
CA THR A 222 -1.68 -7.85 -1.54
C THR A 222 -2.98 -7.14 -1.95
N LYS A 223 -2.89 -6.04 -2.70
CA LYS A 223 -4.06 -5.29 -3.19
C LYS A 223 -4.50 -5.68 -4.60
N ALA A 224 -3.54 -5.97 -5.47
CA ALA A 224 -3.81 -6.31 -6.86
C ALA A 224 -2.76 -7.24 -7.45
N ILE A 225 -3.19 -7.97 -8.48
CA ILE A 225 -2.36 -8.77 -9.38
C ILE A 225 -2.79 -8.41 -10.80
N LEU A 226 -1.88 -7.83 -11.57
CA LEU A 226 -2.18 -7.36 -12.92
C LEU A 226 -1.39 -8.19 -13.94
N LEU A 227 -2.06 -8.70 -14.95
CA LEU A 227 -1.46 -9.47 -16.03
C LEU A 227 -1.02 -8.53 -17.14
N PHE A 228 0.23 -8.66 -17.60
CA PHE A 228 0.74 -7.87 -18.71
C PHE A 228 1.50 -8.75 -19.70
N PRO A 229 1.36 -8.52 -21.02
CA PRO A 229 2.20 -9.18 -22.02
C PRO A 229 3.68 -8.82 -21.78
N LYS A 230 4.58 -9.77 -22.05
CA LYS A 230 6.04 -9.53 -21.95
C LYS A 230 6.52 -8.40 -22.87
N GLU A 231 5.85 -8.19 -23.98
CA GLU A 231 6.19 -7.11 -24.92
C GLU A 231 5.62 -5.74 -24.52
N SER A 232 4.89 -5.66 -23.39
CA SER A 232 4.33 -4.39 -22.93
C SER A 232 5.42 -3.41 -22.52
N GLU A 233 5.19 -2.12 -22.81
CA GLU A 233 6.11 -1.04 -22.43
C GLU A 233 6.37 -1.01 -20.92
N LEU A 234 5.32 -1.23 -20.11
CA LEU A 234 5.44 -1.32 -18.67
C LEU A 234 6.38 -2.45 -18.23
N TYR A 235 6.28 -3.63 -18.84
CA TYR A 235 7.21 -4.73 -18.56
C TYR A 235 8.64 -4.31 -18.92
N ARG A 236 8.86 -3.81 -20.13
CA ARG A 236 10.18 -3.38 -20.60
C ARG A 236 10.82 -2.35 -19.67
N ILE A 237 10.12 -1.26 -19.34
CA ILE A 237 10.60 -0.20 -18.44
C ILE A 237 11.02 -0.75 -17.08
N LYS A 238 10.26 -1.70 -16.52
CA LYS A 238 10.56 -2.29 -15.20
C LYS A 238 11.66 -3.35 -15.23
N GLN A 239 12.03 -3.88 -16.41
CA GLN A 239 13.14 -4.83 -16.57
C GLN A 239 14.52 -4.14 -16.74
N VAL A 240 14.58 -2.85 -17.05
CA VAL A 240 15.85 -2.10 -17.32
C VAL A 240 16.65 -1.82 -16.03
N ILE A 241 16.92 -2.85 -15.26
CA ILE A 241 17.47 -2.76 -13.90
C ILE A 241 18.71 -3.61 -13.82
N ASP A 242 19.84 -3.01 -14.14
CA ASP A 242 21.15 -3.59 -13.88
C ASP A 242 22.22 -2.49 -13.70
N TRP A 243 23.45 -2.92 -13.43
CA TRP A 243 24.58 -2.01 -13.30
C TRP A 243 24.83 -1.20 -14.60
N ASN A 244 24.51 -1.76 -15.76
CA ASN A 244 24.63 -1.03 -17.03
C ASN A 244 23.64 0.14 -17.09
N SER A 245 22.44 -0.06 -16.56
CA SER A 245 21.41 0.97 -16.43
C SER A 245 21.88 2.13 -15.56
N MET A 246 22.64 1.85 -14.50
CA MET A 246 23.31 2.86 -13.68
C MET A 246 24.43 3.60 -14.42
N LYS A 247 25.22 2.90 -15.26
CA LYS A 247 26.27 3.57 -16.06
C LYS A 247 25.70 4.58 -17.04
N ARG A 248 24.49 4.38 -17.56
CA ARG A 248 23.82 5.36 -18.44
C ARG A 248 23.60 6.72 -17.76
N VAL A 249 23.56 6.77 -16.43
CA VAL A 249 23.48 8.04 -15.71
C VAL A 249 24.68 8.92 -16.02
N MET A 250 25.89 8.35 -16.10
CA MET A 250 27.13 9.07 -16.39
C MET A 250 27.15 9.67 -17.80
N SER A 251 26.57 8.96 -18.78
CA SER A 251 26.61 9.38 -20.19
C SER A 251 25.39 10.16 -20.65
N SER A 252 24.22 9.95 -20.05
CA SER A 252 22.93 10.39 -20.61
C SER A 252 22.20 11.43 -19.75
N CYS A 253 22.49 11.54 -18.45
CA CYS A 253 21.74 12.44 -17.59
C CYS A 253 22.05 13.92 -17.88
N SER A 254 21.08 14.66 -18.43
CA SER A 254 21.23 16.09 -18.77
C SER A 254 21.03 17.07 -17.61
N GLN A 255 20.88 16.59 -16.36
CA GLN A 255 20.71 17.43 -15.16
C GLN A 255 19.56 18.46 -15.21
N CYS A 256 18.50 18.20 -15.98
CA CYS A 256 17.38 19.13 -16.20
C CYS A 256 16.44 19.38 -14.99
N GLN A 257 16.72 18.78 -13.82
CA GLN A 257 15.95 18.91 -12.57
C GLN A 257 14.47 18.46 -12.56
N MET A 258 13.88 18.05 -13.70
CA MET A 258 12.47 17.61 -13.77
C MET A 258 12.10 16.52 -12.75
N CYS A 259 13.00 15.58 -12.48
CA CYS A 259 12.80 14.52 -11.48
C CYS A 259 12.63 15.04 -10.05
N THR A 260 13.11 16.24 -9.77
CA THR A 260 13.04 16.93 -8.47
C THR A 260 11.85 17.86 -8.39
N ASP A 261 11.57 18.60 -9.46
CA ASP A 261 10.41 19.50 -9.53
C ASP A 261 9.07 18.75 -9.46
N LEU A 262 9.03 17.55 -10.06
CA LEU A 262 7.86 16.66 -10.01
C LEU A 262 7.79 15.79 -8.75
N CYS A 263 8.82 15.80 -7.88
CA CYS A 263 8.84 14.94 -6.70
C CYS A 263 7.84 15.46 -5.64
N PRO A 264 6.85 14.64 -5.21
CA PRO A 264 5.85 15.07 -4.23
C PRO A 264 6.47 15.39 -2.87
N ARG A 265 7.45 14.59 -2.44
CA ARG A 265 8.17 14.80 -1.17
C ARG A 265 9.07 16.03 -1.20
N ASN A 266 9.65 16.37 -2.35
CA ASN A 266 10.40 17.61 -2.49
C ASN A 266 9.50 18.84 -2.35
N LYS A 267 8.31 18.81 -2.94
CA LYS A 267 7.31 19.88 -2.81
C LYS A 267 6.82 20.07 -1.38
N LEU A 268 6.80 19.02 -0.58
CA LEU A 268 6.52 19.08 0.86
C LEU A 268 7.71 19.59 1.70
N GLY A 269 8.82 19.96 1.06
CA GLY A 269 10.00 20.51 1.73
C GLY A 269 10.97 19.46 2.28
N HIS A 270 10.84 18.18 1.93
CA HIS A 270 11.74 17.12 2.41
C HIS A 270 13.10 17.05 1.69
N GLN A 271 13.39 18.02 0.81
CA GLN A 271 14.63 18.10 0.04
C GLN A 271 14.97 16.77 -0.65
N VAL A 272 13.99 16.21 -1.38
CA VAL A 272 14.13 14.97 -2.15
C VAL A 272 14.48 15.35 -3.58
N GLU A 273 15.77 15.40 -3.87
CA GLU A 273 16.37 15.99 -5.06
C GLU A 273 17.14 14.92 -5.86
N PRO A 274 16.45 13.99 -6.56
CA PRO A 274 17.10 12.94 -7.32
C PRO A 274 18.17 13.46 -8.29
N HIS A 275 17.98 14.63 -8.91
CA HIS A 275 18.98 15.17 -9.85
C HIS A 275 20.34 15.39 -9.18
N LYS A 276 20.37 15.90 -7.94
CA LYS A 276 21.63 16.12 -7.20
C LYS A 276 22.34 14.81 -6.88
N LEU A 277 21.59 13.78 -6.49
CA LEU A 277 22.15 12.46 -6.25
C LEU A 277 22.72 11.86 -7.54
N MET A 278 22.00 11.97 -8.65
CA MET A 278 22.45 11.50 -9.97
C MET A 278 23.71 12.25 -10.43
N ASN A 279 23.78 13.57 -10.22
CA ASN A 279 24.96 14.39 -10.50
C ASN A 279 26.17 13.99 -9.65
N ALA A 280 25.97 13.82 -8.35
CA ALA A 280 27.02 13.41 -7.42
C ALA A 280 27.57 12.02 -7.79
N PHE A 281 26.71 11.10 -8.21
CA PHE A 281 27.13 9.80 -8.73
C PHE A 281 27.96 9.94 -10.01
N ALA A 282 27.47 10.70 -10.99
CA ALA A 282 28.14 10.83 -12.28
C ALA A 282 29.56 11.42 -12.17
N ASN A 283 29.81 12.25 -11.15
CA ASN A 283 31.11 12.90 -10.91
C ASN A 283 31.97 12.19 -9.85
N GLY A 284 31.56 11.03 -9.33
CA GLY A 284 32.31 10.31 -8.30
C GLY A 284 32.34 11.00 -6.92
N LEU A 285 31.38 11.90 -6.65
CA LEU A 285 31.32 12.75 -5.45
C LEU A 285 30.34 12.24 -4.38
N LEU A 286 29.84 11.01 -4.48
CA LEU A 286 28.83 10.48 -3.56
C LEU A 286 29.27 10.59 -2.09
N SER A 287 30.49 10.16 -1.76
CA SER A 287 31.02 10.13 -0.40
C SER A 287 31.27 11.51 0.21
N GLN A 288 31.43 12.53 -0.63
CA GLN A 288 31.72 13.91 -0.22
C GLN A 288 30.47 14.79 -0.22
N SER A 289 29.34 14.29 -0.73
CA SER A 289 28.13 15.07 -0.91
C SER A 289 27.10 14.81 0.20
N GLY A 290 26.49 15.89 0.71
CA GLY A 290 25.24 15.79 1.49
C GLY A 290 24.07 15.19 0.68
N ALA A 291 24.25 15.00 -0.64
CA ALA A 291 23.24 14.48 -1.55
C ALA A 291 22.78 13.06 -1.18
N LEU A 292 23.61 12.23 -0.53
CA LEU A 292 23.16 10.91 -0.08
C LEU A 292 21.92 10.99 0.83
N LYS A 293 21.86 11.98 1.73
CA LYS A 293 20.73 12.14 2.66
C LYS A 293 19.42 12.45 1.95
N THR A 294 19.45 12.95 0.71
CA THR A 294 18.24 13.19 -0.09
C THR A 294 17.43 11.90 -0.28
N ALA A 295 18.11 10.77 -0.42
CA ALA A 295 17.50 9.46 -0.62
C ALA A 295 16.59 9.04 0.54
N LEU A 296 16.90 9.46 1.77
CA LEU A 296 16.14 9.07 2.97
C LEU A 296 14.68 9.51 2.94
N GLY A 297 14.32 10.52 2.15
CA GLY A 297 12.96 11.03 2.01
C GLY A 297 12.19 10.42 0.84
N CYS A 298 12.83 9.59 0.01
CA CYS A 298 12.20 8.96 -1.13
C CYS A 298 11.10 8.00 -0.68
N CYS A 299 9.91 8.11 -1.29
CA CYS A 299 8.79 7.19 -1.10
C CYS A 299 8.72 6.08 -2.16
N GLY A 300 9.62 6.07 -3.15
CA GLY A 300 9.64 5.04 -4.19
C GLY A 300 8.51 5.14 -5.22
N CYS A 301 7.83 6.29 -5.34
CA CYS A 301 6.65 6.44 -6.21
C CYS A 301 6.94 6.36 -7.73
N ASN A 302 8.20 6.32 -8.16
CA ASN A 302 8.61 6.19 -9.56
C ASN A 302 8.20 7.31 -10.54
N ILE A 303 7.66 8.45 -10.09
CA ILE A 303 7.44 9.62 -10.96
C ILE A 303 8.73 10.01 -11.69
N CYS A 304 9.83 10.10 -10.96
CA CYS A 304 11.10 10.54 -11.52
C CYS A 304 11.65 9.57 -12.57
N SER A 305 11.33 8.28 -12.47
CA SER A 305 11.78 7.25 -13.41
C SER A 305 10.85 7.13 -14.61
N TYR A 306 9.55 6.97 -14.39
CA TYR A 306 8.62 6.57 -15.45
C TYR A 306 7.93 7.75 -16.14
N PHE A 307 7.93 8.93 -15.52
CA PHE A 307 7.25 10.10 -16.07
C PHE A 307 8.21 11.26 -16.36
N ALA A 308 9.11 11.57 -15.43
CA ALA A 308 9.94 12.79 -15.53
C ALA A 308 11.19 12.63 -16.40
N CYS A 309 11.85 11.46 -16.38
CA CYS A 309 13.09 11.27 -17.12
C CYS A 309 12.78 11.01 -18.60
N HIS A 310 13.32 11.85 -19.49
CA HIS A 310 13.20 11.69 -20.93
C HIS A 310 14.30 10.82 -21.56
N HIS A 311 15.24 10.36 -20.74
CA HIS A 311 16.33 9.42 -21.12
C HIS A 311 16.10 8.01 -20.56
N ASP A 312 14.91 7.74 -20.00
CA ASP A 312 14.53 6.46 -19.41
C ASP A 312 15.54 5.93 -18.36
N LEU A 313 16.10 6.87 -17.58
CA LEU A 313 16.92 6.56 -16.41
C LEU A 313 16.01 6.25 -15.22
N MET A 314 16.57 5.59 -14.19
CA MET A 314 15.83 5.14 -13.01
C MET A 314 16.19 5.88 -11.70
N PRO A 315 16.01 7.21 -11.59
CA PRO A 315 16.35 7.94 -10.37
C PRO A 315 15.67 7.40 -9.11
N SER A 316 14.40 6.99 -9.19
CA SER A 316 13.65 6.47 -8.04
C SER A 316 14.33 5.23 -7.46
N GLN A 317 14.74 4.32 -8.33
CA GLN A 317 15.40 3.11 -7.91
C GLN A 317 16.76 3.39 -7.30
N PHE A 318 17.57 4.25 -7.94
CA PHE A 318 18.85 4.63 -7.38
C PHE A 318 18.70 5.28 -5.99
N MET A 319 17.72 6.17 -5.84
CA MET A 319 17.35 6.74 -4.55
C MET A 319 16.97 5.66 -3.53
N MET A 320 16.18 4.65 -3.92
CA MET A 320 15.78 3.57 -3.02
C MET A 320 16.96 2.66 -2.63
N THR A 321 17.87 2.36 -3.56
CA THR A 321 19.11 1.59 -3.28
C THR A 321 19.99 2.34 -2.29
N VAL A 322 20.23 3.64 -2.52
CA VAL A 322 21.00 4.48 -1.59
C VAL A 322 20.30 4.58 -0.24
N LYS A 323 18.98 4.76 -0.21
CA LYS A 323 18.19 4.79 1.03
C LYS A 323 18.38 3.50 1.83
N GLN A 324 18.26 2.34 1.20
CA GLN A 324 18.43 1.05 1.86
C GLN A 324 19.84 0.91 2.45
N GLU A 325 20.87 1.32 1.70
CA GLU A 325 22.25 1.25 2.16
C GLU A 325 22.52 2.18 3.35
N LEU A 326 22.02 3.42 3.31
CA LEU A 326 22.12 4.34 4.44
C LEU A 326 21.42 3.78 5.68
N LEU A 327 20.24 3.17 5.51
CA LEU A 327 19.51 2.57 6.63
C LEU A 327 20.24 1.37 7.23
N LYS A 328 20.88 0.52 6.41
CA LYS A 328 21.73 -0.59 6.88
C LYS A 328 22.91 -0.08 7.71
N ASN A 329 23.51 1.03 7.30
CA ASN A 329 24.61 1.69 8.01
C ASN A 329 24.16 2.55 9.21
N GLY A 330 22.92 2.38 9.69
CA GLY A 330 22.41 3.09 10.87
C GLY A 330 22.09 4.57 10.66
N ILE A 331 22.26 5.11 9.46
CA ILE A 331 21.94 6.51 9.16
C ILE A 331 20.41 6.64 9.06
N ARG A 332 19.84 7.61 9.80
CA ARG A 332 18.40 7.83 9.88
C ARG A 332 18.05 9.28 9.51
N PRO A 333 16.86 9.51 8.92
CA PRO A 333 16.41 10.87 8.63
C PRO A 333 16.01 11.60 9.91
N HIS A 334 16.47 12.85 10.04
CA HIS A 334 16.16 13.73 11.18
C HIS A 334 15.92 15.20 10.75
N GLU A 335 15.72 15.44 9.47
CA GLU A 335 15.62 16.78 8.90
C GLU A 335 14.18 17.30 8.93
N GLU A 336 14.02 18.54 9.41
CA GLU A 336 12.76 19.27 9.32
C GLU A 336 12.49 19.72 7.87
N PRO A 337 11.22 19.81 7.45
CA PRO A 337 10.88 20.31 6.13
C PRO A 337 11.28 21.78 5.97
N THR A 338 11.81 22.13 4.80
CA THR A 338 12.15 23.52 4.43
C THR A 338 11.50 23.89 3.09
N ASP A 339 11.10 25.14 2.88
CA ASP A 339 10.64 25.66 1.59
C ASP A 339 9.51 24.82 0.95
N VAL A 340 8.36 24.79 1.62
CA VAL A 340 7.16 24.05 1.17
C VAL A 340 6.59 24.71 -0.10
N LYS A 341 6.58 23.98 -1.22
CA LYS A 341 6.21 24.46 -2.57
C LYS A 341 4.96 23.77 -3.13
N VAL A 342 4.02 23.39 -2.28
CA VAL A 342 2.85 22.58 -2.69
C VAL A 342 1.91 23.32 -3.65
N GLY A 343 1.90 24.66 -3.66
CA GLY A 343 1.14 25.48 -4.61
C GLY A 343 1.69 25.55 -6.04
N ALA A 344 2.84 24.91 -6.33
CA ALA A 344 3.44 24.93 -7.67
C ALA A 344 2.62 24.08 -8.66
N LYS A 345 2.15 24.71 -9.76
CA LYS A 345 1.24 24.16 -10.80
C LYS A 345 1.67 22.82 -11.46
N VAL A 346 2.88 22.34 -11.22
CA VAL A 346 3.48 21.21 -11.97
C VAL A 346 3.22 19.88 -11.26
N HIS A 347 2.08 19.24 -11.49
CA HIS A 347 1.77 17.90 -10.97
C HIS A 347 1.71 16.86 -12.09
N VAL A 348 1.76 15.58 -11.75
CA VAL A 348 1.55 14.48 -12.70
C VAL A 348 0.06 14.15 -12.75
N PRO A 349 -0.68 14.49 -13.83
CA PRO A 349 -2.06 14.10 -13.98
C PRO A 349 -2.14 12.58 -14.13
N ALA A 350 -3.06 11.93 -13.40
CA ALA A 350 -3.18 10.47 -13.42
C ALA A 350 -3.46 9.93 -14.84
N ASP A 351 -4.26 10.64 -15.64
CA ASP A 351 -4.59 10.22 -17.00
C ASP A 351 -3.37 10.24 -17.92
N ARG A 352 -2.51 11.26 -17.83
CA ARG A 352 -1.28 11.31 -18.63
C ARG A 352 -0.28 10.23 -18.23
N LEU A 353 -0.31 9.79 -16.97
CA LEU A 353 0.52 8.69 -16.49
C LEU A 353 0.11 7.37 -17.15
N LEU A 354 -1.19 7.12 -17.33
CA LEU A 354 -1.68 5.94 -18.06
C LEU A 354 -1.19 5.91 -19.52
N ASP A 355 -1.19 7.07 -20.19
CA ASP A 355 -0.68 7.19 -21.57
C ASP A 355 0.82 6.97 -21.64
N LYS A 356 1.57 7.60 -20.73
CA LYS A 356 3.04 7.49 -20.69
C LYS A 356 3.52 6.05 -20.46
N LEU A 357 2.74 5.26 -19.73
CA LEU A 357 3.02 3.85 -19.46
C LEU A 357 2.40 2.90 -20.50
N SER A 358 1.65 3.42 -21.48
CA SER A 358 0.93 2.63 -22.49
C SER A 358 -0.04 1.61 -21.88
N ILE A 359 -0.72 1.98 -20.79
CA ILE A 359 -1.65 1.09 -20.06
C ILE A 359 -3.10 1.57 -20.04
N ARG A 360 -3.43 2.69 -20.68
CA ARG A 360 -4.81 3.24 -20.72
C ARG A 360 -5.84 2.21 -21.18
N LEU A 361 -5.48 1.35 -22.14
CA LEU A 361 -6.41 0.36 -22.70
C LEU A 361 -6.85 -0.70 -21.66
N TYR A 362 -6.08 -0.86 -20.58
CA TYR A 362 -6.38 -1.76 -19.47
C TYR A 362 -7.15 -1.06 -18.33
N ASP A 363 -7.36 0.26 -18.42
CA ASP A 363 -8.07 1.05 -17.40
C ASP A 363 -9.58 0.84 -17.50
N LYS A 364 -9.99 -0.36 -17.11
CA LYS A 364 -11.39 -0.79 -17.06
C LYS A 364 -11.81 -0.94 -15.61
N HIS A 365 -13.05 -0.54 -15.33
CA HIS A 365 -13.66 -0.76 -14.04
C HIS A 365 -13.76 -2.27 -13.74
N ALA A 366 -13.43 -2.67 -12.52
CA ALA A 366 -13.42 -4.07 -12.14
C ALA A 366 -14.79 -4.50 -11.59
N ARG A 367 -15.25 -5.70 -11.93
CA ARG A 367 -16.49 -6.26 -11.36
C ARG A 367 -16.25 -6.76 -9.95
N TRP A 368 -17.11 -6.36 -9.02
CA TRP A 368 -17.09 -6.79 -7.63
C TRP A 368 -17.66 -8.21 -7.47
N ILE A 369 -16.90 -9.10 -6.82
CA ILE A 369 -17.33 -10.47 -6.48
C ILE A 369 -17.27 -10.61 -4.95
N GLU A 370 -18.46 -10.69 -4.33
CA GLU A 370 -18.59 -10.73 -2.88
C GLU A 370 -18.39 -12.14 -2.32
N GLU A 371 -18.78 -13.18 -3.06
CA GLU A 371 -18.63 -14.56 -2.63
C GLU A 371 -17.13 -14.91 -2.45
N PRO A 372 -16.71 -15.36 -1.25
CA PRO A 372 -15.33 -15.73 -1.04
C PRO A 372 -14.90 -16.88 -1.96
N LEU A 373 -13.74 -16.74 -2.60
CA LEU A 373 -13.18 -17.79 -3.44
C LEU A 373 -12.94 -19.07 -2.62
N ASN A 374 -13.48 -20.18 -3.10
CA ASN A 374 -13.26 -21.48 -2.50
C ASN A 374 -11.90 -22.05 -2.93
N VAL A 375 -11.00 -22.27 -1.98
CA VAL A 375 -9.66 -22.80 -2.24
C VAL A 375 -9.35 -24.00 -1.35
N GLU A 376 -8.62 -24.96 -1.93
CA GLU A 376 -8.25 -26.22 -1.25
C GLU A 376 -6.99 -26.06 -0.38
N ARG A 377 -6.14 -25.08 -0.66
CA ARG A 377 -4.89 -24.86 0.07
C ARG A 377 -4.58 -23.37 0.20
N VAL A 378 -4.05 -22.98 1.35
CA VAL A 378 -3.56 -21.62 1.63
C VAL A 378 -2.16 -21.64 2.23
N TYR A 379 -1.39 -20.59 1.92
CA TYR A 379 -0.01 -20.37 2.35
C TYR A 379 0.06 -19.08 3.18
N LEU A 380 0.21 -19.20 4.49
CA LEU A 380 0.17 -18.07 5.40
C LEU A 380 1.59 -17.60 5.73
N SER A 381 1.99 -16.46 5.16
CA SER A 381 3.30 -15.87 5.43
C SER A 381 3.40 -15.31 6.84
N CYS A 382 4.45 -15.72 7.56
CA CYS A 382 4.81 -15.19 8.87
C CYS A 382 5.65 -13.90 8.77
N VAL A 383 5.99 -13.43 7.57
CA VAL A 383 6.88 -12.26 7.36
C VAL A 383 6.25 -11.12 6.56
N ALA A 384 4.99 -11.27 6.13
CA ALA A 384 4.28 -10.29 5.31
C ALA A 384 3.68 -9.11 6.13
N HIS A 385 4.49 -8.51 7.00
CA HIS A 385 4.17 -7.32 7.80
C HIS A 385 5.46 -6.63 8.26
N VAL A 386 5.36 -5.36 8.69
CA VAL A 386 6.53 -4.64 9.22
C VAL A 386 6.96 -5.27 10.54
N GLY A 387 8.26 -5.59 10.64
CA GLY A 387 8.91 -5.99 11.88
C GLY A 387 9.41 -7.42 11.87
N LYS A 388 9.37 -8.09 13.03
CA LYS A 388 9.83 -9.46 13.22
C LYS A 388 8.78 -10.46 12.72
N PRO A 389 9.21 -11.64 12.22
CA PRO A 389 8.29 -12.70 11.84
C PRO A 389 7.32 -13.06 12.97
N ALA A 390 6.09 -13.41 12.62
CA ALA A 390 5.16 -14.08 13.54
C ALA A 390 5.69 -15.48 13.86
N ILE A 391 5.45 -15.96 15.07
CA ILE A 391 5.95 -17.24 15.56
C ILE A 391 4.82 -18.27 15.44
N PRO A 392 4.94 -19.30 14.57
CA PRO A 392 3.95 -20.36 14.47
C PRO A 392 3.74 -21.06 15.81
N ILE A 393 2.47 -21.32 16.16
CA ILE A 393 2.08 -22.00 17.40
C ILE A 393 1.34 -23.33 17.16
N VAL A 394 1.13 -23.68 15.89
CA VAL A 394 0.47 -24.93 15.46
C VAL A 394 1.48 -25.96 15.00
N LYS A 395 1.06 -27.24 14.92
CA LYS A 395 1.89 -28.36 14.45
C LYS A 395 1.32 -28.97 13.18
N VAL A 396 2.19 -29.62 12.39
CA VAL A 396 1.75 -30.42 11.23
C VAL A 396 0.79 -31.53 11.70
N GLY A 397 -0.30 -31.72 10.97
CA GLY A 397 -1.39 -32.63 11.30
C GLY A 397 -2.47 -32.03 12.21
N GLU A 398 -2.29 -30.82 12.73
CA GLU A 398 -3.28 -30.16 13.59
C GLU A 398 -4.48 -29.66 12.79
N GLU A 399 -5.69 -29.94 13.29
CA GLU A 399 -6.92 -29.37 12.75
C GLU A 399 -7.11 -27.91 13.19
N VAL A 400 -7.50 -27.08 12.23
CA VAL A 400 -7.72 -25.65 12.43
C VAL A 400 -9.02 -25.23 11.78
N PHE A 401 -9.74 -24.32 12.44
CA PHE A 401 -10.91 -23.66 11.87
C PHE A 401 -10.55 -22.22 11.47
N LYS A 402 -11.29 -21.66 10.52
CA LYS A 402 -11.14 -20.28 10.06
C LYS A 402 -11.25 -19.33 11.24
N GLY A 403 -10.24 -18.48 11.42
CA GLY A 403 -10.11 -17.54 12.53
C GLY A 403 -9.35 -18.07 13.73
N LYS A 404 -8.96 -19.35 13.79
CA LYS A 404 -8.05 -19.86 14.82
C LYS A 404 -6.68 -19.18 14.69
N LEU A 405 -6.11 -18.74 15.80
CA LEU A 405 -4.75 -18.20 15.85
C LEU A 405 -3.74 -19.31 15.50
N VAL A 406 -2.89 -19.08 14.50
CA VAL A 406 -1.90 -20.07 14.02
C VAL A 406 -0.45 -19.60 14.17
N ALA A 407 -0.24 -18.28 14.26
CA ALA A 407 1.05 -17.69 14.67
C ALA A 407 0.82 -16.46 15.56
N THR A 408 1.62 -16.32 16.61
CA THR A 408 1.59 -15.17 17.52
C THR A 408 2.58 -14.11 17.08
N ALA A 409 2.29 -12.84 17.36
CA ALA A 409 3.26 -11.77 17.26
C ALA A 409 4.48 -12.08 18.14
N SER A 410 5.68 -11.81 17.62
CA SER A 410 6.92 -11.90 18.41
C SER A 410 6.91 -10.84 19.52
N GLU A 411 7.33 -11.24 20.73
CA GLU A 411 7.51 -10.33 21.87
C GLU A 411 8.75 -9.44 21.69
N ASP A 412 9.71 -9.85 20.86
CA ASP A 412 11.00 -9.18 20.62
C ASP A 412 10.91 -8.08 19.53
N GLY A 413 9.87 -7.24 19.60
CA GLY A 413 9.71 -6.05 18.77
C GLY A 413 8.37 -5.96 18.05
N ILE A 414 8.33 -5.18 16.96
CA ILE A 414 7.11 -4.97 16.18
C ILE A 414 6.76 -6.29 15.45
N SER A 415 5.54 -6.79 15.61
CA SER A 415 5.05 -7.99 14.93
C SER A 415 3.51 -8.02 14.94
N THR A 416 2.89 -9.05 14.35
CA THR A 416 1.42 -9.21 14.29
C THR A 416 1.01 -10.69 14.36
N ASN A 417 -0.18 -10.94 14.91
CA ASN A 417 -0.82 -12.25 14.90
C ASN A 417 -1.27 -12.68 13.49
N LEU A 418 -1.33 -14.00 13.28
CA LEU A 418 -1.79 -14.64 12.06
C LEU A 418 -2.84 -15.71 12.38
N HIS A 419 -3.91 -15.74 11.60
CA HIS A 419 -5.05 -16.63 11.82
C HIS A 419 -5.25 -17.53 10.60
N SER A 420 -5.80 -18.73 10.82
CA SER A 420 -6.20 -19.62 9.74
C SER A 420 -7.26 -18.95 8.88
N SER A 421 -7.06 -18.91 7.57
CA SER A 421 -8.01 -18.31 6.62
C SER A 421 -9.09 -19.29 6.15
N ILE A 422 -8.90 -20.59 6.39
CA ILE A 422 -9.82 -21.67 6.03
C ILE A 422 -9.97 -22.67 7.19
N ASN A 423 -11.00 -23.54 7.10
CA ASN A 423 -11.03 -24.77 7.89
C ASN A 423 -10.13 -25.82 7.19
N GLY A 424 -9.36 -26.57 7.96
CA GLY A 424 -8.47 -27.57 7.38
C GLY A 424 -7.49 -28.21 8.36
N VAL A 425 -6.48 -28.85 7.79
CA VAL A 425 -5.37 -29.50 8.50
C VAL A 425 -4.07 -28.79 8.11
N VAL A 426 -3.23 -28.52 9.09
CA VAL A 426 -1.90 -27.94 8.86
C VAL A 426 -1.00 -28.98 8.18
N SER A 427 -0.58 -28.73 6.93
CA SER A 427 0.25 -29.67 6.17
C SER A 427 1.75 -29.34 6.23
N SER A 428 2.11 -28.09 6.51
CA SER A 428 3.51 -27.66 6.68
C SER A 428 3.62 -26.47 7.65
N VAL A 429 4.70 -26.44 8.43
CA VAL A 429 5.04 -25.32 9.33
C VAL A 429 6.54 -25.05 9.21
N THR A 430 6.89 -23.83 8.83
CA THR A 430 8.26 -23.30 8.80
C THR A 430 8.34 -21.98 9.56
N LYS A 431 9.54 -21.43 9.76
CA LYS A 431 9.70 -20.09 10.37
C LYS A 431 9.11 -18.95 9.53
N GLN A 432 8.87 -19.18 8.23
CA GLN A 432 8.42 -18.14 7.30
C GLN A 432 6.98 -18.34 6.84
N GLU A 433 6.45 -19.55 6.94
CA GLU A 433 5.19 -19.92 6.31
C GLU A 433 4.49 -21.08 7.03
N ILE A 434 3.17 -21.03 7.05
CA ILE A 434 2.28 -22.13 7.48
C ILE A 434 1.38 -22.51 6.31
N VAL A 435 1.29 -23.80 5.98
CA VAL A 435 0.41 -24.30 4.91
C VAL A 435 -0.76 -25.05 5.52
N ILE A 436 -1.97 -24.72 5.07
CA ILE A 436 -3.22 -25.32 5.53
C ILE A 436 -3.97 -25.85 4.32
N GLU A 437 -4.39 -27.11 4.40
CA GLU A 437 -5.17 -27.80 3.38
C GLU A 437 -6.56 -28.06 3.90
N ARG A 438 -7.57 -27.77 3.08
CA ARG A 438 -8.96 -28.06 3.40
C ARG A 438 -9.10 -29.58 3.55
N GLY A 439 -9.44 -30.02 4.75
CA GLY A 439 -9.64 -31.42 5.03
C GLY A 439 -10.94 -31.91 4.40
N ARG A 440 -10.90 -32.99 3.61
CA ARG A 440 -12.02 -33.92 3.60
C ARG A 440 -12.04 -34.55 4.99
N LEU A 441 -13.06 -34.27 5.79
CA LEU A 441 -13.34 -35.02 7.02
C LEU A 441 -13.23 -36.51 6.65
N ARG A 442 -12.29 -37.23 7.26
CA ARG A 442 -12.22 -38.69 7.12
C ARG A 442 -13.32 -39.34 7.93
#